data_AF-A0A932JHV1-F1
#
_entry.id   AF-A0A932JHV1-F1
#
_cell.length_a   1.000
_cell.length_b   1.000
_cell.length_c   1.000
_cell.angle_alpha   90.00
_cell.angle_beta   90.00
_cell.angle_gamma   90.00
#
_symmetry.space_group_name_H-M   'P 1'
#
loop_
_entity.id
_entity.type
_entity.pdbx_description
1 polymer ?
#
loop_
_entity_poly.entity_id
_entity_poly.type
_entity_poly.pdbx_seq_one_letter_code
_entity_poly.pdbx_strand_id
1 'polypeptide(L)'
;MLDRLTDLLLFRYTNQGKDNNTNEKPYITMGSIVWGGLVRTILIVVISWTVVGYYELRDYWMVPLLAIVGLVIYPAYSQYQHFTGRIEVMQIETLCGSCKHFDPTNQLCIVFDEHVSTTYIPCEGDSWEPLTYEDKTS
;
A
#
# COMPACT_ATOMS: atom_id res chain seq x y z
N MET A 1 -17.12 13.30 12.86
CA MET A 1 -17.44 13.26 11.41
C MET A 1 -16.30 13.81 10.57
N LEU A 2 -15.68 14.92 10.97
CA LEU A 2 -14.49 15.47 10.31
C LEU A 2 -13.33 14.46 10.29
N ASP A 3 -13.10 13.73 11.39
CA ASP A 3 -12.08 12.65 11.45
C ASP A 3 -12.33 11.52 10.45
N ARG A 4 -13.60 11.22 10.14
CA ARG A 4 -13.94 10.20 9.14
C ARG A 4 -13.73 10.71 7.71
N LEU A 5 -13.90 12.00 7.48
CA LEU A 5 -13.67 12.67 6.20
C LEU A 5 -12.19 12.88 5.94
N THR A 6 -11.42 13.25 6.96
CA THR A 6 -9.96 13.29 6.90
C THR A 6 -9.39 11.88 6.80
N ASP A 7 -9.95 10.87 7.47
CA ASP A 7 -9.63 9.46 7.19
C ASP A 7 -10.02 9.08 5.76
N LEU A 8 -11.12 9.59 5.20
CA LEU A 8 -11.49 9.28 3.80
C LEU A 8 -10.53 9.92 2.78
N LEU A 9 -10.02 11.12 3.06
CA LEU A 9 -9.15 11.89 2.17
C LEU A 9 -7.66 11.59 2.38
N LEU A 10 -7.25 11.23 3.60
CA LEU A 10 -5.87 10.90 3.97
C LEU A 10 -5.63 9.40 4.15
N PHE A 11 -6.68 8.56 4.17
CA PHE A 11 -6.82 7.08 4.16
C PHE A 11 -5.79 6.17 4.84
N ARG A 12 -4.54 6.58 5.08
CA ARG A 12 -3.57 5.72 5.76
C ARG A 12 -2.30 6.34 6.31
N TYR A 13 -2.07 7.64 6.17
CA TYR A 13 -0.91 8.25 6.82
C TYR A 13 -0.98 8.11 8.36
N THR A 14 -2.18 8.23 8.94
CA THR A 14 -2.41 8.05 10.39
C THR A 14 -2.26 6.61 10.89
N ASN A 15 -2.38 5.61 10.02
CA ASN A 15 -2.31 4.20 10.41
C ASN A 15 -0.94 3.57 10.18
N GLN A 16 0.03 4.29 9.56
CA GLN A 16 1.41 3.80 9.42
C GLN A 16 2.02 3.37 10.76
N GLY A 17 1.76 4.11 11.84
CA GLY A 17 2.25 3.75 13.18
C GLY A 17 1.50 2.60 13.86
N LYS A 18 0.32 2.21 13.37
CA LYS A 18 -0.47 1.08 13.91
C LYS A 18 -0.25 -0.21 13.14
N ASP A 19 0.20 -0.09 11.89
CA ASP A 19 0.52 -1.23 11.08
C ASP A 19 1.92 -1.72 11.46
N ASN A 20 1.97 -2.83 12.19
CA ASN A 20 3.18 -3.58 12.50
C ASN A 20 3.06 -5.02 11.97
N ASN A 21 4.21 -5.67 11.79
CA ASN A 21 4.31 -7.02 11.24
C ASN A 21 3.70 -8.10 12.15
N THR A 22 3.25 -7.73 13.35
CA THR A 22 2.64 -8.64 14.34
C THR A 22 1.14 -8.82 14.14
N ASN A 23 0.49 -8.01 13.30
CA ASN A 23 -0.92 -8.17 12.99
C ASN A 23 -1.07 -9.33 11.99
N GLU A 24 -1.99 -10.26 12.27
CA GLU A 24 -2.33 -11.39 11.40
C GLU A 24 -2.86 -10.95 10.03
N LYS A 25 -3.53 -9.79 9.98
CA LYS A 25 -4.02 -9.18 8.74
C LYS A 25 -3.36 -7.82 8.57
N PRO A 26 -2.54 -7.62 7.52
CA PRO A 26 -1.93 -6.32 7.28
C PRO A 26 -3.03 -5.33 6.91
N TYR A 27 -2.94 -4.14 7.49
CA TYR A 27 -3.82 -3.08 7.09
C TYR A 27 -3.37 -2.60 5.71
N ILE A 28 -2.13 -2.17 5.56
CA ILE A 28 -1.57 -1.62 4.32
C ILE A 28 -1.14 -2.77 3.39
N THR A 29 -1.83 -2.90 2.26
CA THR A 29 -1.47 -3.77 1.12
C THR A 29 -1.28 -2.94 -0.15
N MET A 30 -0.58 -3.47 -1.16
CA MET A 30 -0.43 -2.79 -2.45
C MET A 30 -1.77 -2.40 -3.07
N GLY A 31 -2.74 -3.32 -3.08
CA GLY A 31 -4.10 -3.04 -3.57
C GLY A 31 -4.76 -1.87 -2.84
N SER A 32 -4.55 -1.74 -1.54
CA SER A 32 -5.11 -0.64 -0.76
C SER A 32 -4.46 0.73 -1.03
N ILE A 33 -3.16 0.75 -1.34
CA ILE A 33 -2.43 1.96 -1.73
C ILE A 33 -2.99 2.45 -3.07
N VAL A 34 -3.12 1.54 -4.04
CA VAL A 34 -3.68 1.84 -5.37
C VAL A 34 -5.13 2.31 -5.26
N TRP A 35 -5.97 1.61 -4.49
CA TRP A 35 -7.36 1.99 -4.25
C TRP A 35 -7.47 3.41 -3.69
N GLY A 36 -6.68 3.70 -2.64
CA GLY A 36 -6.64 5.04 -2.07
C GLY A 36 -6.16 6.09 -3.07
N GLY A 37 -5.21 5.77 -3.93
CA GLY A 37 -4.76 6.66 -5.01
C GLY A 37 -5.88 6.98 -5.99
N LEU A 38 -6.60 5.97 -6.47
CA LEU A 38 -7.72 6.13 -7.41
C LEU A 38 -8.82 7.01 -6.85
N VAL A 39 -9.26 6.76 -5.62
CA VAL A 39 -10.33 7.55 -4.97
C VAL A 39 -9.93 9.03 -4.86
N ARG A 40 -8.68 9.32 -4.46
CA ARG A 40 -8.19 10.71 -4.37
C ARG A 40 -8.09 11.38 -5.72
N THR A 41 -7.62 10.67 -6.75
CA THR A 41 -7.58 11.20 -8.12
C THR A 41 -8.98 11.57 -8.60
N ILE A 42 -9.97 10.69 -8.41
CA ILE A 42 -11.36 10.97 -8.79
C ILE A 42 -11.88 12.20 -8.05
N LEU A 43 -11.67 12.29 -6.74
CA LEU A 43 -12.08 13.45 -5.95
C LEU A 43 -11.44 14.75 -6.46
N ILE A 44 -10.12 14.75 -6.70
CA ILE A 44 -9.42 15.94 -7.18
C ILE A 44 -9.92 16.34 -8.57
N VAL A 45 -10.14 15.39 -9.48
CA VAL A 45 -10.67 15.68 -10.82
C VAL A 45 -12.07 16.28 -10.75
N VAL A 46 -12.97 15.69 -9.96
CA VAL A 46 -14.35 16.20 -9.79
C VAL A 46 -14.35 17.59 -9.16
N ILE A 47 -13.59 17.80 -8.09
CA ILE A 47 -13.49 19.11 -7.41
C ILE A 47 -12.89 20.15 -8.36
N SER A 48 -11.82 19.79 -9.06
CA SER A 48 -11.14 20.69 -10.00
C SER A 48 -12.07 21.09 -11.14
N TRP A 49 -12.85 20.16 -11.67
CA TRP A 49 -13.83 20.44 -12.72
C TRP A 49 -14.89 21.45 -12.25
N THR A 50 -15.47 21.23 -11.06
CA THR A 50 -16.47 22.16 -10.50
C THR A 50 -15.89 23.53 -10.22
N VAL A 51 -14.68 23.62 -9.65
CA VAL A 51 -14.02 24.88 -9.31
C VAL A 51 -13.61 25.65 -10.56
N VAL A 52 -12.94 25.00 -11.51
CA VAL A 52 -12.51 25.65 -12.76
C VAL A 52 -13.71 26.11 -13.59
N GLY A 53 -14.78 25.32 -13.63
CA GLY A 53 -16.01 25.67 -14.35
C GLY A 53 -16.76 26.85 -13.72
N TYR A 54 -16.82 26.93 -12.39
CA TYR A 54 -17.56 27.99 -11.69
C TYR A 54 -16.82 29.34 -11.67
N TYR A 55 -15.49 29.33 -11.54
CA TYR A 55 -14.67 30.53 -11.43
C TYR A 55 -13.94 30.92 -12.74
N GLU A 56 -14.22 30.22 -13.84
CA GLU A 56 -13.57 30.41 -15.15
C GLU A 56 -12.02 30.35 -15.09
N LEU A 57 -11.46 29.58 -14.15
CA LEU A 57 -10.01 29.50 -13.87
C LEU A 57 -9.23 28.63 -14.87
N ARG A 58 -9.62 28.65 -16.14
CA ARG A 58 -9.11 27.72 -17.16
C ARG A 58 -7.61 27.87 -17.43
N ASP A 59 -7.06 29.06 -17.22
CA ASP A 59 -5.63 29.34 -17.36
C ASP A 59 -4.77 28.71 -16.24
N TYR A 60 -5.37 28.37 -15.10
CA TYR A 60 -4.69 27.81 -13.92
C TYR A 60 -4.64 26.28 -13.92
N TRP A 61 -4.52 25.65 -15.09
CA TRP A 61 -4.48 24.20 -15.25
C TRP A 61 -3.33 23.51 -14.48
N MET A 62 -2.28 24.25 -14.12
CA MET A 62 -1.17 23.73 -13.30
C MET A 62 -1.58 23.45 -11.85
N VAL A 63 -2.58 24.16 -11.32
CA VAL A 63 -3.06 23.98 -9.93
C VAL A 63 -3.59 22.57 -9.67
N PRO A 64 -4.54 22.02 -10.46
CA PRO A 64 -5.00 20.65 -10.26
C PRO A 64 -3.90 19.61 -10.49
N LEU A 65 -2.92 19.90 -11.36
CA LEU A 65 -1.78 19.01 -11.60
C LEU A 65 -0.87 18.93 -10.38
N LEU A 66 -0.55 20.09 -9.78
CA LEU A 66 0.19 20.15 -8.50
C LEU A 66 -0.60 19.47 -7.37
N ALA A 67 -1.92 19.61 -7.35
CA ALA A 67 -2.77 18.93 -6.38
C ALA A 67 -2.67 17.40 -6.52
N ILE A 68 -2.68 16.85 -7.74
CA ILE A 68 -2.48 15.41 -7.96
C ILE A 68 -1.11 14.96 -7.44
N VAL A 69 -0.04 15.69 -7.75
CA VAL A 69 1.32 15.35 -7.29
C VAL A 69 1.38 15.35 -5.75
N GLY A 70 0.90 16.41 -5.12
CA GLY A 70 0.99 16.57 -3.66
C GLY A 70 0.02 15.71 -2.86
N LEU A 71 -1.20 15.51 -3.35
CA LEU A 71 -2.28 14.85 -2.59
C LEU A 71 -2.52 13.39 -3.01
N VAL A 72 -2.00 12.95 -4.16
CA VAL A 72 -2.12 11.56 -4.62
C VAL A 72 -0.77 10.87 -4.66
N ILE A 73 0.16 11.41 -5.45
CA ILE A 73 1.43 10.73 -5.75
C ILE A 73 2.32 10.68 -4.51
N TYR A 74 2.54 11.83 -3.86
CA TYR A 74 3.37 11.91 -2.66
C TYR A 74 2.91 10.96 -1.53
N PRO A 75 1.63 10.95 -1.09
CA PRO A 75 1.21 10.04 -0.04
C PRO A 75 1.18 8.57 -0.48
N ALA A 76 0.95 8.27 -1.77
CA ALA A 76 1.04 6.91 -2.28
C ALA A 76 2.49 6.40 -2.25
N TYR A 77 3.44 7.23 -2.70
CA TYR A 77 4.86 6.92 -2.67
C TYR A 77 5.38 6.72 -1.24
N SER A 78 5.01 7.61 -0.30
CA SER A 78 5.38 7.48 1.10
C SER A 78 4.85 6.18 1.73
N GLN A 79 3.61 5.80 1.43
CA GLN A 79 3.03 4.53 1.89
C GLN A 79 3.73 3.31 1.27
N TYR A 80 4.07 3.38 -0.01
CA TYR A 80 4.79 2.33 -0.70
C TYR A 80 6.16 2.08 -0.07
N GLN A 81 6.93 3.14 0.18
CA GLN A 81 8.24 3.05 0.84
C GLN A 81 8.16 2.41 2.24
N HIS A 82 7.13 2.78 3.02
CA HIS A 82 6.90 2.17 4.32
C HIS A 82 6.52 0.69 4.22
N PHE A 83 5.67 0.33 3.24
CA PHE A 83 5.29 -1.06 2.99
C PHE A 83 6.51 -1.90 2.62
N THR A 84 7.30 -1.48 1.62
CA THR A 84 8.49 -2.22 1.17
C THR A 84 9.52 -2.38 2.29
N GLY A 85 9.76 -1.33 3.08
CA GLY A 85 10.70 -1.41 4.21
C GLY A 85 10.27 -2.43 5.26
N ARG A 86 8.97 -2.57 5.54
CA ARG A 86 8.47 -3.59 6.49
C ARG A 86 8.58 -5.01 5.94
N ILE A 87 8.32 -5.20 4.65
CA ILE A 87 8.46 -6.50 3.99
C ILE A 87 9.91 -6.95 4.00
N GLU A 88 10.86 -6.05 3.70
CA GLU A 88 12.29 -6.36 3.74
C GLU A 88 12.73 -6.86 5.13
N VAL A 89 12.27 -6.20 6.21
CA VAL A 89 12.53 -6.65 7.59
C VAL A 89 11.92 -8.04 7.84
N MET A 90 10.68 -8.30 7.39
CA MET A 90 10.08 -9.63 7.55
C MET A 90 10.81 -10.73 6.76
N GLN A 91 11.30 -10.42 5.56
CA GLN A 91 12.08 -11.36 4.76
C GLN A 91 13.39 -11.75 5.43
N ILE A 92 13.99 -10.83 6.18
CA ILE A 92 15.23 -11.08 6.92
C ILE A 92 14.97 -11.79 8.25
N GLU A 93 13.92 -11.41 8.98
CA GLU A 93 13.67 -11.88 10.35
C GLU A 93 12.84 -13.16 10.44
N THR A 94 12.09 -13.54 9.40
CA THR A 94 11.18 -14.70 9.45
C THR A 94 11.55 -15.80 8.46
N LEU A 95 11.40 -17.06 8.89
CA LEU A 95 11.57 -18.23 8.02
C LEU A 95 10.64 -18.16 6.81
N CYS A 96 9.37 -17.79 7.02
CA CYS A 96 8.37 -17.70 5.96
C CYS A 96 8.71 -16.63 4.91
N GLY A 97 9.38 -15.54 5.29
CA GLY A 97 9.81 -14.50 4.36
C GLY A 97 10.94 -14.92 3.41
N SER A 98 11.67 -15.99 3.74
CA SER A 98 12.69 -16.61 2.88
C SER A 98 12.16 -17.76 2.00
N CYS A 99 10.86 -18.05 2.08
CA CYS A 99 10.22 -19.13 1.34
C CYS A 99 10.07 -18.79 -0.15
N LYS A 100 10.20 -19.80 -1.02
CA LYS A 100 9.92 -19.71 -2.45
C LYS A 100 8.49 -19.24 -2.77
N HIS A 101 7.52 -19.59 -1.93
CA HIS A 101 6.11 -19.30 -2.14
C HIS A 101 5.64 -17.95 -1.59
N PHE A 102 6.55 -17.16 -1.03
CA PHE A 102 6.23 -15.85 -0.47
C PHE A 102 6.23 -14.77 -1.57
N ASP A 103 5.11 -14.07 -1.72
CA ASP A 103 4.98 -12.89 -2.56
C ASP A 103 5.22 -11.61 -1.73
N PRO A 104 6.37 -10.93 -1.91
CA PRO A 104 6.68 -9.70 -1.18
C PRO A 104 5.80 -8.52 -1.60
N THR A 105 5.15 -8.57 -2.77
CA THR A 105 4.30 -7.47 -3.23
C THR A 105 3.00 -7.40 -2.43
N ASN A 106 2.46 -8.54 -2.00
CA ASN A 106 1.20 -8.60 -1.26
C ASN A 106 1.33 -9.14 0.16
N GLN A 107 2.54 -9.47 0.63
CA GLN A 107 2.77 -10.07 1.95
C GLN A 107 2.00 -11.39 2.10
N LEU A 108 2.00 -12.21 1.05
CA LEU A 108 1.09 -13.34 0.88
C LEU A 108 1.87 -14.63 0.64
N CYS A 109 1.41 -15.75 1.18
CA CYS A 109 1.80 -17.07 0.71
C CYS A 109 0.93 -17.48 -0.48
N ILE A 110 1.54 -17.68 -1.65
CA ILE A 110 0.83 -17.95 -2.92
C ILE A 110 0.07 -19.29 -2.87
N VAL A 111 0.58 -20.27 -2.12
CA VAL A 111 -0.01 -21.63 -2.04
C VAL A 111 -1.31 -21.63 -1.25
N PHE A 112 -1.36 -20.86 -0.15
CA PHE A 112 -2.49 -20.87 0.78
C PHE A 112 -3.40 -19.64 0.63
N ASP A 113 -2.99 -18.63 -0.14
CA ASP A 113 -3.70 -17.35 -0.29
C ASP A 113 -3.92 -16.64 1.07
N GLU A 114 -2.97 -16.84 1.99
CA GLU A 114 -2.98 -16.31 3.35
C GLU A 114 -1.87 -15.29 3.56
N HIS A 115 -2.16 -14.28 4.37
CA HIS A 115 -1.18 -13.24 4.69
C HIS A 115 -0.21 -13.75 5.76
N VAL A 116 1.07 -13.47 5.57
CA VAL A 116 2.13 -13.87 6.51
C VAL A 116 2.37 -12.75 7.50
N SER A 117 2.58 -13.08 8.78
CA SER A 117 2.99 -12.09 9.79
C SER A 117 4.16 -12.65 10.61
N THR A 118 4.79 -11.83 11.46
CA THR A 118 5.85 -12.31 12.36
C THR A 118 5.32 -13.25 13.45
N THR A 119 4.01 -13.22 13.71
CA THR A 119 3.34 -14.00 14.75
C THR A 119 2.53 -15.16 14.18
N TYR A 120 2.33 -15.19 12.86
CA TYR A 120 1.49 -16.16 12.17
C TYR A 120 2.19 -16.71 10.92
N ILE A 121 2.41 -18.03 10.92
CA ILE A 121 3.00 -18.77 9.81
C ILE A 121 1.89 -19.64 9.19
N PRO A 122 1.56 -19.45 7.90
CA PRO A 122 0.57 -20.28 7.22
C PRO A 122 0.95 -21.76 7.24
N CYS A 123 -0.02 -22.63 7.55
CA CYS A 123 0.16 -24.08 7.66
C CYS A 123 1.37 -24.52 8.50
N GLU A 124 1.70 -23.75 9.55
CA GLU A 124 2.80 -24.04 10.49
C GLU A 124 4.20 -24.23 9.83
N GLY A 125 4.35 -23.88 8.55
CA GLY A 125 5.58 -24.06 7.78
C GLY A 125 5.74 -25.41 7.09
N ASP A 126 4.71 -26.26 7.04
CA ASP A 126 4.79 -27.61 6.43
C ASP A 126 5.15 -27.60 4.94
N SER A 127 4.79 -26.53 4.21
CA SER A 127 5.09 -26.35 2.79
C SER A 127 6.20 -25.32 2.55
N TRP A 128 7.09 -25.14 3.53
CA TRP A 128 8.22 -24.23 3.38
C TRP A 128 9.29 -24.83 2.48
N GLU A 129 9.69 -24.09 1.44
CA GLU A 129 10.77 -24.46 0.53
C GLU A 129 11.78 -23.31 0.40
N PRO A 130 13.10 -23.61 0.43
CA PRO A 130 14.13 -22.60 0.27
C PRO A 130 14.21 -22.10 -1.17
N LEU A 131 14.52 -20.81 -1.34
CA LEU A 131 14.82 -20.21 -2.64
C LEU A 131 16.06 -20.87 -3.26
N THR A 132 15.91 -21.46 -4.46
CA THR A 132 17.02 -22.04 -5.22
C THR A 132 17.65 -20.97 -6.14
N TYR A 133 18.90 -21.19 -6.60
CA TYR A 133 19.58 -20.26 -7.52
C TYR A 133 18.76 -19.97 -8.80
N GLU A 134 18.03 -20.98 -9.30
CA GLU A 134 17.17 -20.84 -10.49
C GLU A 134 16.00 -19.87 -10.27
N ASP A 135 15.45 -19.82 -9.05
CA ASP A 135 14.32 -18.93 -8.71
C ASP A 135 14.74 -17.44 -8.64
N LYS A 136 16.04 -17.15 -8.50
CA LYS A 136 16.55 -15.76 -8.48
C LYS A 136 16.76 -15.17 -9.88
N THR A 137 16.69 -16.01 -10.91
CA THR A 137 16.97 -15.64 -12.31
C THR A 137 15.72 -15.50 -13.19
N SER A 138 14.53 -15.82 -12.66
CA SER A 138 13.22 -15.62 -13.29
C SER A 138 12.59 -14.30 -12.87
#